data_AF-S4RCI1-F1
#
_entry.id   AF-S4RCI1-F1
#
_cell.length_a   1.000
_cell.length_b   1.000
_cell.length_c   1.000
_cell.angle_alpha   90.00
_cell.angle_beta   90.00
_cell.angle_gamma   90.00
#
_symmetry.space_group_name_H-M   'P 1'
#
loop_
_entity.id
_entity.type
_entity.pdbx_description
1 polymer ?
#
loop_
_entity_poly.entity_id
_entity_poly.type
_entity_poly.pdbx_seq_one_letter_code
_entity_poly.pdbx_strand_id
1 'polypeptide(L)'
;SMPEVRDIMDALPGESEEPIAALGVISCPSSVPLGYSVIARTMEGSDADLWKDGLFRAKTSRYLCYTRLRPHSNGYPSNVLADLKLLGEKETLPQGFFALSETLDTSELGLNNRRV
;
A
#
# COMPACT_ATOMS: atom_id res chain seq x y z
N SER A 1 26.38 -15.47 23.53
CA SER A 1 25.72 -15.77 22.25
C SER A 1 25.16 -14.47 21.71
N MET A 2 25.50 -14.05 20.49
CA MET A 2 24.82 -12.91 19.87
C MET A 2 23.40 -13.37 19.49
N PRO A 3 22.34 -12.61 19.81
CA PRO A 3 21.02 -12.90 19.29
C PRO A 3 21.07 -12.87 17.76
N GLU A 4 20.40 -13.82 17.10
CA GLU A 4 20.31 -13.80 15.65
C GLU A 4 19.48 -12.60 15.20
N VAL A 5 19.70 -12.13 13.98
CA VAL A 5 18.96 -11.00 13.39
C VAL A 5 17.44 -11.20 13.50
N ARG A 6 16.99 -12.46 13.45
CA ARG A 6 15.59 -12.85 13.59
C ARG A 6 15.06 -12.64 15.02
N ASP A 7 15.86 -12.98 16.02
CA ASP A 7 15.53 -12.75 17.44
C ASP A 7 15.40 -11.25 17.74
N ILE A 8 16.20 -10.42 17.05
CA ILE A 8 16.13 -8.96 17.17
C ILE A 8 14.86 -8.42 16.49
N MET A 9 14.49 -8.95 15.30
CA MET A 9 13.28 -8.56 14.58
C MET A 9 12.01 -8.92 15.36
N ASP A 10 11.97 -10.08 16.00
CA ASP A 10 10.84 -10.54 16.80
C ASP A 10 10.74 -9.80 18.16
N ALA A 11 11.84 -9.20 18.62
CA ALA A 11 11.90 -8.39 19.85
C ALA A 11 11.58 -6.90 19.62
N LEU A 12 11.42 -6.46 18.37
CA LEU A 12 10.89 -5.13 18.09
C LEU A 12 9.44 -5.06 18.60
N PRO A 13 8.98 -3.91 19.12
CA PRO A 13 7.56 -3.75 19.44
C PRO A 13 6.77 -4.17 18.19
N GLY A 14 5.83 -5.10 18.39
CA GLY A 14 5.01 -5.62 17.31
C GLY A 14 4.41 -4.48 16.50
N GLU A 15 4.16 -4.73 15.21
CA GLU A 15 3.44 -3.82 14.32
C GLU A 15 2.30 -3.15 15.08
N SER A 16 2.30 -1.80 15.13
CA SER A 16 1.29 -1.02 15.85
C SER A 16 -0.11 -1.57 15.58
N GLU A 17 -0.86 -1.91 16.63
CA GLU A 17 -2.26 -2.35 16.54
C GLU A 17 -3.21 -1.19 16.14
N GLU A 18 -2.66 -0.01 15.85
CA GLU A 18 -3.47 1.11 15.36
C GLU A 18 -4.18 0.78 14.04
N PRO A 19 -5.41 1.27 13.85
CA PRO A 19 -6.10 1.13 12.57
C PRO A 19 -5.30 1.75 11.42
N ILE A 20 -5.43 1.16 10.23
CA ILE A 20 -4.91 1.78 9.00
C ILE A 20 -5.64 3.12 8.80
N ALA A 21 -4.89 4.19 8.61
CA ALA A 21 -5.41 5.54 8.42
C ALA A 21 -5.53 5.89 6.93
N ALA A 22 -4.58 5.42 6.11
CA ALA A 22 -4.59 5.64 4.67
C ALA A 22 -3.87 4.51 3.92
N LEU A 23 -4.22 4.41 2.63
CA LEU A 23 -3.64 3.46 1.67
C LEU A 23 -3.16 4.24 0.44
N GLY A 24 -2.14 3.70 -0.24
CA GLY A 24 -1.59 4.26 -1.46
C GLY A 24 -1.03 3.16 -2.37
N VAL A 25 -0.65 3.56 -3.58
CA VAL A 25 0.09 2.72 -4.51
C VAL A 25 1.43 3.38 -4.78
N ILE A 26 2.50 2.60 -4.91
CA ILE A 26 3.83 3.09 -5.30
C ILE A 26 4.40 2.25 -6.44
N SER A 27 5.28 2.85 -7.23
CA SER A 27 5.93 2.15 -8.34
C SER A 27 7.12 1.30 -7.89
N CYS A 28 7.79 1.69 -6.81
CA CYS A 28 8.99 1.03 -6.32
C CYS A 28 8.97 0.85 -4.78
N PRO A 29 9.24 -0.35 -4.23
CA PRO A 29 9.23 -0.58 -2.79
C PRO A 29 10.21 0.28 -2.00
N SER A 30 11.35 0.66 -2.60
CA SER A 30 12.34 1.53 -1.95
C SER A 30 11.94 3.01 -1.92
N SER A 31 10.87 3.38 -2.63
CA SER A 31 10.36 4.76 -2.73
C SER A 31 9.12 4.99 -1.86
N VAL A 32 8.89 4.12 -0.86
CA VAL A 32 7.75 4.25 0.05
C VAL A 32 7.82 5.59 0.80
N PRO A 33 6.73 6.38 0.86
CA PRO A 33 6.72 7.64 1.58
C PRO A 33 7.03 7.48 3.07
N LEU A 34 7.59 8.53 3.68
CA LEU A 34 7.88 8.53 5.11
C LEU A 34 6.61 8.24 5.92
N GLY A 35 6.71 7.29 6.86
CA GLY A 35 5.59 6.90 7.70
C GLY A 35 4.62 5.90 7.07
N TYR A 36 4.88 5.43 5.86
CA TYR A 36 4.15 4.34 5.22
C TYR A 36 4.97 3.05 5.28
N SER A 37 4.27 1.93 5.40
CA SER A 37 4.80 0.58 5.22
C SER A 37 4.37 0.05 3.85
N VAL A 38 5.28 -0.62 3.14
CA VAL A 38 5.01 -1.22 1.83
C VAL A 38 4.65 -2.70 1.97
N ILE A 39 3.67 -3.15 1.18
CA ILE A 39 3.34 -4.57 0.98
C ILE A 39 4.10 -5.04 -0.27
N ALA A 40 5.38 -5.38 -0.10
CA ALA A 40 6.23 -5.82 -1.21
C ALA A 40 6.18 -7.34 -1.45
N ARG A 41 5.70 -8.10 -0.46
CA ARG A 41 5.59 -9.55 -0.52
C ARG A 41 4.26 -10.03 0.01
N THR A 42 3.78 -11.14 -0.56
CA THR A 42 2.66 -11.91 -0.04
C THR A 42 3.03 -12.62 1.26
N MET A 43 2.04 -13.14 1.99
CA MET A 43 2.26 -13.95 3.20
C MET A 43 3.10 -15.21 2.93
N GLU A 44 3.08 -15.72 1.69
CA GLU A 44 3.88 -16.86 1.24
C GLU A 44 5.28 -16.46 0.74
N GLY A 45 5.61 -15.16 0.74
CA GLY A 45 6.94 -14.65 0.39
C GLY A 45 7.15 -14.30 -1.08
N SER A 46 6.17 -14.54 -1.95
CA SER A 46 6.19 -14.13 -3.37
C SER A 46 6.09 -12.61 -3.52
N ASP A 47 6.64 -12.05 -4.61
CA ASP A 47 6.52 -10.64 -4.96
C ASP A 47 5.05 -10.21 -5.08
N ALA A 48 4.70 -9.06 -4.49
CA ALA A 48 3.32 -8.57 -4.41
C ALA A 48 3.01 -7.48 -5.45
N ASP A 49 3.72 -7.48 -6.57
CA ASP A 49 3.43 -6.57 -7.69
C ASP A 49 2.01 -6.82 -8.23
N LEU A 50 1.21 -5.76 -8.27
CA LEU A 50 -0.15 -5.76 -8.78
C LEU A 50 -0.23 -5.43 -10.27
N TRP A 51 0.89 -5.10 -10.91
CA TRP A 51 0.91 -4.75 -12.32
C TRP A 51 1.18 -5.95 -13.22
N LYS A 52 0.39 -6.06 -14.30
CA LYS A 52 0.61 -7.06 -15.34
C LYS A 52 1.32 -6.42 -16.54
N ASP A 53 2.60 -6.74 -16.67
CA ASP A 53 3.40 -6.35 -17.82
C ASP A 53 2.83 -6.91 -19.13
N GLY A 54 3.11 -6.20 -20.23
CA GLY A 54 2.86 -6.68 -21.59
C GLY A 54 4.14 -7.18 -22.25
N LEU A 55 4.02 -8.15 -23.16
CA LEU A 55 5.15 -8.80 -23.84
C LEU A 55 6.11 -7.84 -24.58
N PHE A 56 5.67 -6.64 -24.91
CA PHE A 56 6.45 -5.61 -25.63
C PHE A 56 6.51 -4.27 -24.89
N ARG A 57 6.20 -4.22 -23.60
CA ARG A 57 6.27 -2.99 -22.79
C ARG A 57 7.42 -3.08 -21.79
N ALA A 58 7.98 -1.93 -21.44
CA ALA A 58 8.92 -1.85 -20.32
C ALA A 58 8.24 -2.37 -19.05
N LYS A 59 9.02 -3.06 -18.22
CA LYS A 59 8.55 -3.57 -16.93
C LYS A 59 8.06 -2.40 -16.07
N THR A 60 6.85 -2.50 -15.56
CA THR A 60 6.24 -1.56 -14.63
C THR A 60 5.74 -2.35 -13.43
N SER A 61 5.95 -1.81 -12.24
CA SER A 61 5.50 -2.44 -11.00
C SER A 61 4.58 -1.52 -10.20
N ARG A 62 3.69 -2.10 -9.42
CA ARG A 62 2.77 -1.41 -8.50
C ARG A 62 2.62 -2.19 -7.21
N TYR A 63 2.93 -1.53 -6.10
CA TYR A 63 2.81 -2.11 -4.76
C TYR A 63 1.87 -1.27 -3.92
N LEU A 64 1.08 -1.91 -3.06
CA LEU A 64 0.31 -1.18 -2.06
C LEU A 64 1.24 -0.73 -0.94
N CYS A 65 1.00 0.47 -0.41
CA CYS A 65 1.56 0.92 0.84
C CYS A 65 0.43 1.47 1.73
N TYR A 66 0.65 1.48 3.04
CA TYR A 66 -0.33 1.96 3.99
C TYR A 66 0.36 2.69 5.14
N THR A 67 -0.38 3.52 5.85
CA THR A 67 0.08 4.13 7.11
C THR A 67 -0.95 3.93 8.20
N ARG A 68 -0.45 3.69 9.42
CA ARG A 68 -1.22 3.73 10.66
C ARG A 68 -0.97 5.02 11.44
N LEU A 69 -0.02 5.85 10.97
CA LEU A 69 0.26 7.14 11.60
C LEU A 69 -0.95 8.05 11.43
N ARG A 70 -1.46 8.51 12.57
CA ARG A 70 -2.55 9.47 12.63
C ARG A 70 -1.99 10.75 13.22
N PRO A 71 -1.82 11.82 12.43
CA PRO A 71 -1.48 13.11 13.00
C PRO A 71 -2.56 13.45 14.04
N HIS A 72 -2.16 13.73 15.27
CA HIS A 72 -3.09 14.24 16.28
C HIS A 72 -3.62 15.59 15.78
N SER A 73 -4.75 15.59 15.08
CA SER A 73 -5.49 16.80 14.77
C SER A 73 -6.19 17.26 16.03
N ASN A 74 -5.82 18.43 16.54
CA ASN A 74 -6.40 19.16 17.68
C ASN A 74 -7.90 18.86 17.94
N GLY A 75 -8.22 17.76 18.62
CA GLY A 75 -9.60 17.38 18.99
C GLY A 75 -10.51 16.81 17.89
N TYR A 76 -10.01 16.54 16.67
CA TYR A 76 -10.82 15.87 15.63
C TYR A 76 -10.51 14.36 15.58
N PRO A 77 -11.53 13.50 15.39
CA PRO A 77 -11.30 12.07 15.20
C PRO A 77 -10.46 11.86 13.93
N SER A 78 -9.35 11.15 14.09
CA SER A 78 -8.50 10.76 12.96
C SER A 78 -9.23 9.76 12.08
N ASN A 79 -9.21 9.99 10.77
CA ASN A 79 -9.83 9.09 9.80
C ASN A 79 -9.15 7.72 9.86
N VAL A 80 -9.97 6.68 9.66
CA VAL A 80 -9.51 5.30 9.52
C VAL A 80 -10.05 4.74 8.20
N LEU A 81 -9.28 3.85 7.59
CA LEU A 81 -9.71 3.08 6.45
C LEU A 81 -10.74 2.05 6.93
N ALA A 82 -12.00 2.26 6.56
CA ALA A 82 -13.11 1.40 6.97
C ALA A 82 -13.49 0.35 5.90
N ASP A 83 -13.24 0.64 4.62
CA ASP A 83 -13.61 -0.24 3.50
C ASP A 83 -12.66 -0.06 2.30
N LEU A 84 -12.52 -1.11 1.48
CA LEU A 84 -11.78 -1.14 0.23
C LEU A 84 -12.60 -1.88 -0.83
N LYS A 85 -12.70 -1.28 -2.02
CA LYS A 85 -13.41 -1.88 -3.14
C LYS A 85 -12.59 -1.82 -4.41
N LEU A 86 -12.46 -2.97 -5.08
CA LEU A 86 -11.97 -3.03 -6.46
C LEU A 86 -13.10 -2.58 -7.40
N LEU A 87 -12.86 -1.52 -8.17
CA LEU A 87 -13.83 -0.98 -9.11
C LEU A 87 -13.54 -1.47 -10.53
N GLY A 88 -14.59 -1.90 -11.22
CA GLY A 88 -14.52 -2.17 -12.65
C GLY A 88 -14.33 -0.89 -13.47
N GLU A 89 -13.80 -1.01 -14.69
CA GLU A 89 -13.48 0.12 -15.58
C GLU A 89 -14.66 1.05 -15.90
N LYS A 90 -15.88 0.51 -15.89
CA LYS A 90 -17.11 1.25 -16.18
C LYS A 90 -17.94 1.57 -14.93
N GLU A 91 -17.49 1.15 -13.75
CA GLU A 91 -18.19 1.45 -12.51
C GLU A 91 -17.91 2.88 -12.09
N THR A 92 -18.95 3.59 -11.64
CA THR A 92 -18.80 4.91 -11.05
C THR A 92 -18.25 4.78 -9.64
N LEU A 93 -17.38 5.72 -9.23
CA LEU A 93 -16.87 5.80 -7.85
C LEU A 93 -18.04 5.85 -6.85
N PRO A 94 -18.18 4.86 -5.95
CA PRO A 94 -19.26 4.85 -4.97
C PRO A 94 -19.12 6.00 -3.97
N GLN A 95 -20.25 6.47 -3.44
CA GLN A 95 -20.24 7.50 -2.40
C GLN A 95 -19.42 7.05 -1.18
N GLY A 96 -18.59 7.95 -0.66
CA GLY A 96 -17.74 7.68 0.51
C GLY A 96 -16.39 7.01 0.20
N PHE A 97 -16.12 6.69 -1.07
CA PHE A 97 -14.83 6.16 -1.51
C PHE A 97 -14.00 7.23 -2.21
N PHE A 98 -12.69 7.06 -2.18
CA PHE A 98 -11.74 7.76 -3.05
C PHE A 98 -10.98 6.74 -3.87
N ALA A 99 -10.62 7.09 -5.11
CA ALA A 99 -9.86 6.21 -5.99
C ALA A 99 -8.35 6.36 -5.76
N LEU A 100 -7.63 5.25 -5.77
CA LEU A 100 -6.16 5.23 -5.82
C LEU A 100 -5.71 5.33 -7.29
N SER A 101 -5.87 6.52 -7.88
CA SER A 101 -5.68 6.73 -9.32
C SER A 101 -4.22 6.85 -9.75
N GLU A 102 -3.36 7.35 -8.87
CA GLU A 102 -1.95 7.61 -9.15
C GLU A 102 -1.05 7.04 -8.07
N THR A 103 0.19 6.73 -8.45
CA THR A 103 1.23 6.31 -7.51
C THR A 103 1.73 7.49 -6.70
N LEU A 104 1.97 7.32 -5.40
CA LEU A 104 2.42 8.37 -4.50
C LEU A 104 3.86 8.85 -4.79
N ASP A 105 4.69 8.01 -5.40
CA ASP A 105 6.11 8.27 -5.64
C ASP A 105 6.41 8.91 -7.00
N THR A 106 5.65 8.56 -8.04
CA THR A 106 5.92 9.03 -9.43
C THR A 106 4.73 9.72 -10.10
N SER A 107 3.57 9.79 -9.46
CA SER A 107 2.31 10.27 -10.04
C SER A 107 1.88 9.56 -11.34
N GLU A 108 2.43 8.37 -11.62
CA GLU A 108 1.98 7.54 -12.73
C GLU A 108 0.64 6.86 -12.41
N LEU A 109 -0.03 6.29 -13.41
CA LEU A 109 -1.27 5.52 -13.20
C LEU A 109 -1.10 4.44 -12.13
N GLY A 110 -1.92 4.47 -11.08
CA GLY A 110 -1.84 3.61 -9.90
C GLY A 110 -2.11 2.14 -10.22
N LEU A 111 -3.30 1.82 -10.73
CA LEU A 111 -3.67 0.46 -11.16
C LEU A 111 -4.24 0.49 -12.57
N ASN A 112 -4.04 -0.60 -13.32
CA ASN A 112 -4.55 -0.75 -14.68
C ASN A 112 -5.59 -1.87 -14.73
N ASN A 113 -6.79 -1.57 -15.23
CA ASN A 113 -7.90 -2.51 -15.39
C ASN A 113 -7.71 -3.47 -16.58
N ARG A 114 -6.55 -4.14 -16.66
CA ARG A 114 -6.38 -5.23 -17.61
C ARG A 114 -7.08 -6.47 -17.07
N ARG A 115 -8.12 -6.91 -17.77
CA ARG A 115 -8.83 -8.17 -17.51
C ARG A 115 -7.82 -9.31 -17.31
N VAL A 116 -7.97 -10.02 -16.19
CA VAL A 116 -7.37 -11.35 -16.00
C VAL A 116 -7.98 -12.29 -17.02
#